data_AF-A0A352AKN2-F1
#
_entry.id   AF-A0A352AKN2-F1
#
_cell.length_a   1.000
_cell.length_b   1.000
_cell.length_c   1.000
_cell.angle_alpha   90.00
_cell.angle_beta   90.00
_cell.angle_gamma   90.00
#
_symmetry.space_group_name_H-M   'P 1'
#
loop_
_entity.id
_entity.type
_entity.pdbx_description
1 polymer ?
#
loop_
_entity_poly.entity_id
_entity_poly.type
_entity_poly.pdbx_seq_one_letter_code
_entity_poly.pdbx_strand_id
1 'polypeptide(L)'
;MSELKRIYCVKVPIRRLVSQCLSILVVILGCLVLLTPSALAGLNDDRFDGNIFALYAGNGSLVPPRITLAESLKNQKPALLVFYLDDSSDCKQYSTVISQLQDPYGRAASFIPVSIDSLSPNATYTSTESGYYYQGLVPQTVLIDQKGKVVLNETGQTAYEKIDDVFREVFDLLPRSESLELKRRAFNEINTELTQQ
;
A
#
# COMPACT_ATOMS: atom_id res chain seq x y z
N MET A 1 -31.69 -48.01 -65.45
CA MET A 1 -30.65 -47.92 -64.39
C MET A 1 -29.97 -46.57 -64.53
N SER A 2 -30.50 -45.53 -63.89
CA SER A 2 -29.89 -44.19 -63.88
C SER A 2 -30.46 -43.37 -62.71
N GLU A 3 -29.96 -43.65 -61.51
CA GLU A 3 -30.22 -42.86 -60.30
C GLU A 3 -29.34 -41.60 -60.32
N LEU A 4 -29.92 -40.46 -60.71
CA LEU A 4 -29.29 -39.15 -60.61
C LEU A 4 -29.33 -38.67 -59.14
N LYS A 5 -28.20 -38.76 -58.45
CA LYS A 5 -27.98 -38.10 -57.15
C LYS A 5 -28.11 -36.57 -57.31
N ARG A 6 -29.24 -36.03 -56.85
CA ARG A 6 -29.49 -34.60 -56.73
C ARG A 6 -28.72 -34.04 -55.52
N ILE A 7 -27.59 -33.39 -55.76
CA ILE A 7 -26.82 -32.67 -54.73
C ILE A 7 -27.59 -31.39 -54.39
N TYR A 8 -28.25 -31.35 -53.22
CA TYR A 8 -28.86 -30.14 -52.69
C TYR A 8 -27.76 -29.20 -52.17
N CYS A 9 -27.47 -28.13 -52.93
CA CYS A 9 -26.68 -27.01 -52.44
C CYS A 9 -27.61 -26.08 -51.61
N VAL A 10 -27.52 -26.17 -50.29
CA VAL A 10 -28.26 -25.29 -49.37
C VAL A 10 -27.60 -23.90 -49.40
N LYS A 11 -28.23 -22.94 -50.09
CA LYS A 11 -27.86 -21.52 -50.04
C LYS A 11 -28.19 -20.97 -48.64
N VAL A 12 -27.21 -20.99 -47.73
CA VAL A 12 -27.34 -20.32 -46.44
C VAL A 12 -27.22 -18.81 -46.69
N PRO A 13 -28.21 -17.98 -46.26
CA PRO A 13 -28.14 -16.55 -46.48
C PRO A 13 -26.99 -15.95 -45.67
N ILE A 14 -26.17 -15.11 -46.31
CA ILE A 14 -24.98 -14.45 -45.71
C ILE A 14 -25.28 -13.81 -44.34
N ARG A 15 -26.48 -13.25 -44.16
CA ARG A 15 -26.93 -12.68 -42.87
C ARG A 15 -27.02 -13.71 -41.74
N ARG A 16 -27.38 -14.96 -42.02
CA ARG A 16 -27.36 -16.05 -41.02
C ARG A 16 -25.94 -16.50 -40.70
N LEU A 17 -25.06 -16.58 -41.70
CA LEU A 17 -23.64 -16.89 -41.49
C LEU A 17 -22.96 -15.83 -40.62
N VAL A 18 -23.17 -14.54 -40.92
CA VAL A 18 -22.65 -13.42 -40.13
C VAL A 18 -23.19 -13.46 -38.70
N SER A 19 -24.49 -13.72 -38.52
CA SER A 19 -25.09 -13.84 -37.18
C SER A 19 -24.51 -15.01 -36.39
N GLN A 20 -24.30 -16.17 -37.02
CA GLN A 20 -23.72 -17.35 -36.36
C GLN A 20 -22.26 -17.12 -35.97
N CYS A 21 -21.45 -16.50 -36.85
CA CYS A 21 -20.09 -16.12 -36.54
C CYS A 21 -20.04 -15.13 -35.37
N LEU A 22 -20.95 -14.15 -35.32
CA LEU A 22 -21.02 -13.19 -34.21
C LEU A 22 -21.40 -13.88 -32.89
N SER A 23 -22.37 -14.81 -32.92
CA SER A 23 -22.73 -15.59 -31.72
C SER A 23 -21.58 -16.46 -31.23
N ILE A 24 -20.85 -17.11 -32.14
CA ILE A 24 -19.65 -17.90 -31.80
C ILE A 24 -18.56 -17.00 -31.20
N LEU A 25 -18.32 -15.83 -31.79
CA LEU A 25 -17.36 -14.86 -31.27
C LEU A 25 -17.72 -14.41 -29.85
N VAL A 26 -19.00 -14.10 -29.60
CA VAL A 26 -19.49 -13.72 -28.26
C VAL A 26 -19.32 -14.86 -27.26
N VAL A 27 -19.60 -16.10 -27.64
CA VAL A 27 -19.39 -17.27 -26.77
C VAL A 27 -17.90 -17.47 -26.47
N ILE A 28 -17.03 -17.34 -27.47
CA ILE A 28 -15.58 -17.45 -27.28
C ILE A 28 -15.05 -16.34 -26.35
N LEU A 29 -15.48 -15.10 -26.55
CA LEU A 29 -15.15 -13.98 -25.67
C LEU A 29 -15.67 -14.21 -24.24
N GLY A 30 -16.89 -14.73 -24.10
CA GLY A 30 -17.45 -15.10 -22.78
C GLY A 30 -16.64 -16.19 -22.09
N CYS A 31 -16.24 -17.24 -22.80
CA CYS A 31 -15.40 -18.31 -22.26
C CYS A 31 -14.01 -17.81 -21.86
N LEU A 32 -13.43 -16.86 -22.62
CA LEU A 32 -12.14 -16.26 -22.28
C LEU A 32 -12.20 -15.49 -20.95
N VAL A 33 -13.31 -14.81 -20.65
CA VAL A 33 -13.51 -14.11 -19.36
C VAL A 33 -13.62 -15.11 -18.20
N LEU A 34 -14.22 -16.29 -18.40
CA LEU A 34 -14.31 -17.32 -17.35
C LEU A 34 -12.97 -18.01 -17.06
N LEU A 35 -12.01 -17.92 -17.98
CA LEU A 35 -10.67 -18.51 -17.85
C LEU A 35 -9.65 -17.57 -17.21
N THR A 36 -9.98 -16.29 -16.96
CA THR A 36 -9.05 -15.38 -16.29
C THR A 36 -8.94 -15.75 -14.80
N PRO A 37 -7.72 -15.98 -14.27
CA PRO A 37 -7.56 -16.19 -12.84
C PRO A 37 -8.05 -14.96 -12.08
N SER A 38 -8.68 -15.17 -10.93
CA SER A 38 -9.01 -14.08 -10.02
C SER A 38 -7.73 -13.35 -9.64
N ALA A 39 -7.71 -12.01 -9.77
CA ALA A 39 -6.65 -11.20 -9.17
C ALA A 39 -6.71 -11.40 -7.65
N LEU A 40 -5.81 -12.25 -7.13
CA LEU A 40 -5.66 -12.55 -5.72
C LEU A 40 -4.69 -11.54 -5.13
N ALA A 41 -5.19 -10.34 -4.81
CA ALA A 41 -4.48 -9.41 -3.95
C ALA A 41 -4.67 -9.88 -2.50
N GLY A 42 -3.56 -10.07 -1.78
CA GLY A 42 -3.57 -10.73 -0.47
C GLY A 42 -2.87 -9.88 0.58
N LEU A 43 -3.60 -9.44 1.62
CA LEU A 43 -2.98 -8.73 2.75
C LEU A 43 -1.99 -9.62 3.51
N ASN A 44 -2.23 -10.93 3.52
CA ASN A 44 -1.54 -11.92 4.35
C ASN A 44 -0.59 -12.82 3.54
N ASP A 45 -0.22 -12.41 2.33
CA ASP A 45 0.74 -13.13 1.50
C ASP A 45 1.85 -12.20 1.00
N ASP A 46 2.95 -12.82 0.59
CA ASP A 46 4.15 -12.13 0.10
C ASP A 46 4.12 -11.96 -1.43
N ARG A 47 2.95 -11.63 -2.00
CA ARG A 47 2.82 -11.35 -3.44
C ARG A 47 2.83 -9.85 -3.72
N PHE A 48 3.44 -9.45 -4.81
CA PHE A 48 3.38 -8.06 -5.24
C PHE A 48 2.00 -7.74 -5.83
N ASP A 49 1.22 -6.92 -5.12
CA ASP A 49 -0.13 -6.51 -5.53
C ASP A 49 -0.16 -5.06 -6.08
N GLY A 50 0.95 -4.34 -5.92
CA GLY A 50 1.09 -2.91 -6.18
C GLY A 50 1.58 -2.18 -4.94
N ASN A 51 1.52 -0.84 -4.93
CA ASN A 51 2.04 -0.08 -3.81
C ASN A 51 1.17 -0.24 -2.55
N ILE A 52 1.79 -0.68 -1.45
CA ILE A 52 1.04 -1.06 -0.23
C ILE A 52 0.35 0.13 0.45
N PHE A 53 0.91 1.34 0.36
CA PHE A 53 0.28 2.52 0.94
C PHE A 53 -0.92 3.00 0.13
N ALA A 54 -0.87 2.85 -1.20
CA ALA A 54 -1.99 3.14 -2.07
C ALA A 54 -3.13 2.12 -1.91
N LEU A 55 -2.79 0.84 -1.71
CA LEU A 55 -3.77 -0.25 -1.68
C LEU A 55 -4.35 -0.53 -0.29
N TYR A 56 -3.49 -0.60 0.74
CA TYR A 56 -3.88 -1.09 2.07
C TYR A 56 -3.96 0.02 3.11
N ALA A 57 -3.10 1.04 3.02
CA ALA A 57 -3.09 2.09 4.03
C ALA A 57 -4.27 3.08 3.91
N GLY A 58 -5.04 3.05 2.82
CA GLY A 58 -6.17 3.98 2.63
C GLY A 58 -5.76 5.43 2.32
N ASN A 59 -4.46 5.72 2.22
CA ASN A 59 -3.93 7.02 1.85
C ASN A 59 -2.82 6.91 0.79
N GLY A 60 -3.22 6.82 -0.48
CA GLY A 60 -2.29 6.79 -1.60
C GLY A 60 -1.44 8.05 -1.77
N SER A 61 -1.73 9.14 -1.05
CA SER A 61 -0.91 10.36 -1.13
C SER A 61 0.38 10.29 -0.31
N LEU A 62 0.58 9.20 0.45
CA LEU A 62 1.83 8.88 1.13
C LEU A 62 2.96 8.52 0.16
N VAL A 63 2.62 7.98 -1.02
CA VAL A 63 3.61 7.53 -2.01
C VAL A 63 3.34 8.19 -3.37
N PRO A 64 4.29 8.97 -3.92
CA PRO A 64 5.60 9.27 -3.35
C PRO A 64 5.52 10.22 -2.14
N PRO A 65 6.52 10.18 -1.23
CA PRO A 65 6.60 11.15 -0.15
C PRO A 65 6.70 12.57 -0.71
N ARG A 66 5.94 13.49 -0.10
CA ARG A 66 5.88 14.89 -0.55
C ARG A 66 7.12 15.71 -0.22
N ILE A 67 7.94 15.23 0.72
CA ILE A 67 9.09 15.94 1.30
C ILE A 67 10.23 14.95 1.55
N THR A 68 11.47 15.41 1.39
CA THR A 68 12.66 14.61 1.72
C THR A 68 13.03 14.73 3.20
N LEU A 69 13.86 13.80 3.72
CA LEU A 69 14.36 13.91 5.09
C LEU A 69 15.15 15.21 5.31
N ALA A 70 16.04 15.54 4.38
CA ALA A 70 16.81 16.78 4.41
C ALA A 70 15.91 18.04 4.53
N GLU A 71 14.82 18.07 3.76
CA GLU A 71 13.87 19.19 3.81
C GLU A 71 13.06 19.22 5.11
N SER A 72 12.64 18.05 5.63
CA SER A 72 11.96 17.97 6.93
C SER A 72 12.84 18.52 8.06
N LEU A 73 14.11 18.10 8.10
CA LEU A 73 15.08 18.56 9.09
C LEU A 73 15.37 20.06 8.96
N LYS A 74 15.50 20.56 7.73
CA LYS A 74 15.66 22.00 7.46
C LYS A 74 14.48 22.81 8.01
N ASN A 75 13.28 22.28 7.91
CA ASN A 75 12.05 22.90 8.41
C ASN A 75 11.79 22.63 9.90
N GLN A 76 12.72 21.98 10.62
CA GLN A 76 12.57 21.58 12.02
C GLN A 76 11.27 20.78 12.27
N LYS A 77 10.85 19.99 11.27
CA LYS A 77 9.71 19.09 11.38
C LYS A 77 10.20 17.69 11.70
N PRO A 78 9.61 16.99 12.69
CA PRO A 78 9.92 15.59 12.95
C PRO A 78 9.65 14.76 11.70
N ALA A 79 10.45 13.73 11.48
CA ALA A 79 10.31 12.83 10.35
C ALA A 79 10.10 11.40 10.81
N LEU A 80 9.04 10.76 10.32
CA LEU A 80 8.81 9.33 10.48
C LEU A 80 9.19 8.64 9.17
N LEU A 81 10.34 7.98 9.18
CA LEU A 81 10.76 7.09 8.09
C LEU A 81 10.11 5.73 8.28
N VAL A 82 9.57 5.18 7.19
CA VAL A 82 9.04 3.81 7.19
C VAL A 82 9.65 3.06 6.01
N PHE A 83 10.56 2.13 6.28
CA PHE A 83 11.16 1.27 5.27
C PHE A 83 10.27 0.06 5.03
N TYR A 84 9.99 -0.24 3.78
CA TYR A 84 9.04 -1.28 3.40
C TYR A 84 9.40 -1.98 2.10
N LEU A 85 8.78 -3.14 1.90
CA LEU A 85 8.67 -3.86 0.64
C LEU A 85 7.20 -4.01 0.27
N ASP A 86 6.90 -3.91 -1.03
CA ASP A 86 5.52 -3.99 -1.51
C ASP A 86 4.98 -5.44 -1.55
N ASP A 87 5.88 -6.42 -1.59
CA ASP A 87 5.59 -7.85 -1.60
C ASP A 87 5.78 -8.52 -0.24
N SER A 88 5.86 -7.75 0.85
CA SER A 88 5.94 -8.29 2.22
C SER A 88 4.58 -8.19 2.92
N SER A 89 4.03 -9.33 3.33
CA SER A 89 2.78 -9.41 4.12
C SER A 89 2.86 -8.59 5.41
N ASP A 90 3.99 -8.63 6.11
CA ASP A 90 4.24 -7.80 7.30
C ASP A 90 4.16 -6.30 6.98
N CYS A 91 4.75 -5.86 5.86
CA CYS A 91 4.68 -4.47 5.44
C CYS A 91 3.25 -4.08 5.03
N LYS A 92 2.53 -4.95 4.31
CA LYS A 92 1.13 -4.73 3.91
C LYS A 92 0.24 -4.50 5.12
N GLN A 93 0.30 -5.40 6.11
CA GLN A 93 -0.45 -5.29 7.36
C GLN A 93 -0.08 -4.02 8.15
N TYR A 94 1.21 -3.71 8.22
CA TYR A 94 1.73 -2.59 8.99
C TYR A 94 1.39 -1.22 8.39
N SER A 95 1.16 -1.14 7.08
CA SER A 95 0.83 0.10 6.37
C SER A 95 -0.39 0.82 6.97
N THR A 96 -1.36 0.09 7.51
CA THR A 96 -2.54 0.61 8.21
C THR A 96 -2.17 1.41 9.45
N VAL A 97 -1.22 0.91 10.25
CA VAL A 97 -0.76 1.59 11.49
C VAL A 97 -0.17 2.96 11.13
N ILE A 98 0.62 3.00 10.05
CA ILE A 98 1.23 4.24 9.57
C ILE A 98 0.18 5.25 9.10
N SER A 99 -0.84 4.82 8.36
CA SER A 99 -1.92 5.75 7.96
C SER A 99 -2.71 6.27 9.15
N GLN A 100 -2.98 5.45 10.16
CA GLN A 100 -3.68 5.90 11.38
C GLN A 100 -2.90 6.99 12.11
N LEU A 101 -1.57 6.90 12.16
CA LEU A 101 -0.72 7.93 12.76
C LEU A 101 -0.74 9.26 11.98
N GLN A 102 -1.14 9.25 10.70
CA GLN A 102 -1.23 10.49 9.93
C GLN A 102 -2.39 11.38 10.37
N ASP A 103 -3.46 10.83 10.95
CA ASP A 103 -4.59 11.63 11.40
C ASP A 103 -4.19 12.66 12.48
N PRO A 104 -3.55 12.25 13.59
CA PRO A 104 -3.07 13.21 14.60
C PRO A 104 -1.79 13.96 14.18
N TYR A 105 -0.87 13.34 13.43
CA TYR A 105 0.48 13.88 13.24
C TYR A 105 0.82 14.35 11.83
N GLY A 106 0.07 13.96 10.79
CA GLY A 106 0.45 14.15 9.38
C GLY A 106 0.59 15.61 8.93
N ARG A 107 0.05 16.56 9.69
CA ARG A 107 0.26 18.01 9.47
C ARG A 107 1.54 18.53 10.12
N ALA A 108 1.90 17.99 11.28
CA ALA A 108 2.98 18.46 12.14
C ALA A 108 4.30 17.72 11.88
N ALA A 109 4.25 16.44 11.52
CA ALA A 109 5.38 15.60 11.16
C ALA A 109 5.37 15.23 9.68
N SER A 110 6.55 14.94 9.14
CA SER A 110 6.75 14.42 7.80
C SER A 110 6.71 12.89 7.82
N PHE A 111 5.77 12.28 7.11
CA PHE A 111 5.74 10.84 6.91
C PHE A 111 6.44 10.52 5.60
N ILE A 112 7.50 9.73 5.67
CA ILE A 112 8.40 9.44 4.56
C ILE A 112 8.51 7.92 4.39
N PRO A 113 7.57 7.28 3.69
CA PRO A 113 7.72 5.89 3.30
C PRO A 113 8.85 5.75 2.29
N VAL A 114 9.68 4.73 2.47
CA VAL A 114 10.88 4.44 1.66
C VAL A 114 10.83 2.98 1.24
N SER A 115 10.58 2.73 -0.04
CA SER A 115 10.75 1.39 -0.59
C SER A 115 12.23 1.04 -0.56
N ILE A 116 12.58 -0.12 -0.02
CA ILE A 116 13.99 -0.54 0.01
C ILE A 116 14.53 -0.85 -1.38
N ASP A 117 13.67 -1.17 -2.35
CA ASP A 117 14.05 -1.36 -3.76
C ASP A 117 14.55 -0.05 -4.40
N SER A 118 14.20 1.10 -3.83
CA SER A 118 14.71 2.40 -4.26
C SER A 118 16.09 2.73 -3.68
N LEU A 119 16.53 2.01 -2.65
CA LEU A 119 17.84 2.22 -2.03
C LEU A 119 18.93 1.50 -2.83
N SER A 120 19.98 2.23 -3.19
CA SER A 120 21.17 1.61 -3.78
C SER A 120 21.94 0.84 -2.70
N PRO A 121 22.27 -0.44 -2.93
CA PRO A 121 22.99 -1.27 -1.96
C PRO A 121 24.47 -0.87 -1.77
N ASN A 122 25.03 -0.10 -2.71
CA ASN A 122 26.44 0.32 -2.70
C ASN A 122 26.62 1.82 -2.43
N ALA A 123 25.54 2.55 -2.15
CA ALA A 123 25.63 3.97 -1.84
C ALA A 123 26.05 4.20 -0.40
N THR A 124 26.86 5.23 -0.18
CA THR A 124 27.10 5.79 1.15
C THR A 124 26.14 6.94 1.36
N TYR A 125 25.23 6.78 2.31
CA TYR A 125 24.25 7.81 2.66
C TYR A 125 24.78 8.72 3.76
N THR A 126 24.29 9.95 3.77
CA THR A 126 24.51 10.94 4.83
C THR A 126 23.33 10.95 5.81
N SER A 127 23.51 11.50 7.01
CA SER A 127 22.45 11.60 8.02
C SER A 127 21.22 12.43 7.58
N THR A 128 21.27 13.10 6.44
CA THR A 128 20.11 13.82 5.87
C THR A 128 19.35 13.02 4.83
N GLU A 129 19.83 11.81 4.50
CA GLU A 129 19.22 10.89 3.55
C GLU A 129 18.59 9.72 4.28
N SER A 130 17.41 9.28 3.82
CA SER A 130 16.70 8.17 4.47
C SER A 130 17.52 6.89 4.50
N GLY A 131 18.25 6.58 3.43
CA GLY A 131 19.07 5.36 3.35
C GLY A 131 20.12 5.22 4.46
N TYR A 132 20.53 6.30 5.13
CA TYR A 132 21.46 6.26 6.27
C TYR A 132 20.89 5.52 7.48
N TYR A 133 19.56 5.49 7.63
CA TYR A 133 18.89 4.93 8.80
C TYR A 133 18.41 3.48 8.60
N TYR A 134 18.51 2.95 7.38
CA TYR A 134 18.07 1.59 7.07
C TYR A 134 19.01 0.54 7.69
N GLN A 135 18.45 -0.44 8.39
CA GLN A 135 19.20 -1.49 9.10
C GLN A 135 19.18 -2.86 8.41
N GLY A 136 18.63 -2.96 7.21
CA GLY A 136 18.58 -4.22 6.45
C GLY A 136 17.37 -5.11 6.76
N LEU A 137 16.38 -4.61 7.51
CA LEU A 137 15.16 -5.33 7.87
C LEU A 137 13.93 -4.48 7.55
N VAL A 138 12.84 -5.13 7.16
CA VAL A 138 11.54 -4.49 6.91
C VAL A 138 10.40 -5.29 7.55
N PRO A 139 9.29 -4.63 7.95
CA PRO A 139 9.17 -3.17 8.04
C PRO A 139 10.10 -2.60 9.11
N GLN A 140 10.59 -1.38 8.89
CA GLN A 140 11.38 -0.65 9.89
C GLN A 140 10.84 0.77 10.03
N THR A 141 10.70 1.24 11.27
CA THR A 141 10.19 2.57 11.59
C THR A 141 11.24 3.36 12.34
N VAL A 142 11.55 4.55 11.83
CA VAL A 142 12.52 5.46 12.45
C VAL A 142 11.86 6.82 12.66
N LEU A 143 11.75 7.25 13.91
CA LEU A 143 11.28 8.59 14.24
C LEU A 143 12.46 9.48 14.59
N ILE A 144 12.56 10.60 13.89
CA ILE A 144 13.59 11.61 14.03
C ILE A 144 12.91 12.89 14.52
N ASP A 145 13.39 13.46 15.63
CA ASP A 145 12.82 14.68 16.22
C ASP A 145 13.17 15.95 15.41
N GLN A 146 12.66 17.10 15.84
CA GLN A 146 12.92 18.41 15.20
C GLN A 146 14.41 18.80 15.18
N LYS A 147 15.22 18.19 16.04
CA LYS A 147 16.66 18.46 16.18
C LYS A 147 17.51 17.49 15.36
N GLY A 148 16.90 16.56 14.64
CA GLY A 148 17.59 15.53 13.88
C GLY A 148 18.08 14.35 14.71
N LYS A 149 17.60 14.20 15.95
CA LYS A 149 17.94 13.06 16.81
C LYS A 149 16.96 11.92 16.56
N VAL A 150 17.48 10.71 16.40
CA VAL A 150 16.68 9.49 16.38
C VAL A 150 16.13 9.24 17.78
N VAL A 151 14.81 9.21 17.91
CA VAL A 151 14.08 8.95 19.16
C VAL A 151 13.36 7.60 19.15
N LEU A 152 13.12 7.02 17.98
CA LEU A 152 12.63 5.65 17.81
C LEU A 152 13.35 5.00 16.62
N ASN A 153 13.74 3.74 16.75
CA ASN A 153 14.24 2.92 15.65
C ASN A 153 13.89 1.46 15.93
N GLU A 154 12.83 0.98 15.29
CA GLU A 154 12.24 -0.34 15.55
C GLU A 154 12.07 -1.12 14.24
N THR A 155 12.26 -2.43 14.33
CA THR A 155 12.04 -3.37 13.24
C THR A 155 10.81 -4.23 13.52
N GLY A 156 10.14 -4.68 12.46
CA GLY A 156 8.88 -5.39 12.54
C GLY A 156 7.67 -4.46 12.73
N GLN A 157 6.51 -5.09 12.90
CA GLN A 157 5.24 -4.39 13.07
C GLN A 157 5.19 -3.73 14.45
N THR A 158 5.49 -2.43 14.50
CA THR A 158 5.49 -1.68 15.77
C THR A 158 4.06 -1.25 16.12
N ALA A 159 3.61 -1.49 17.35
CA ALA A 159 2.25 -1.11 17.74
C ALA A 159 2.04 0.41 17.62
N TYR A 160 0.83 0.82 17.20
CA TYR A 160 0.41 2.23 17.13
C TYR A 160 0.76 2.98 18.42
N GLU A 161 0.41 2.36 19.57
CA GLU A 161 0.61 2.90 20.91
C GLU A 161 2.05 3.32 21.17
N LYS A 162 3.01 2.48 20.77
CA LYS A 162 4.44 2.72 21.01
C LYS A 162 4.95 3.91 20.20
N ILE A 163 4.50 4.06 18.96
CA ILE A 163 4.92 5.18 18.10
C ILE A 163 4.22 6.47 18.54
N ASP A 164 2.94 6.38 18.89
CA ASP A 164 2.14 7.47 19.43
C ASP A 164 2.79 8.03 20.71
N ASP A 165 3.18 7.20 21.67
CA ASP A 165 3.84 7.64 22.91
C ASP A 165 5.12 8.45 22.62
N VAL A 166 5.96 7.99 21.69
CA VAL A 166 7.18 8.73 21.32
C VAL A 166 6.85 10.03 20.58
N PHE A 167 5.82 10.05 19.72
CA PHE A 167 5.36 11.30 19.13
C PHE A 167 4.89 12.30 20.18
N ARG A 168 4.19 11.84 21.21
CA ARG A 168 3.72 12.70 22.30
C ARG A 168 4.90 13.31 23.06
N GLU A 169 5.97 12.55 23.30
CA GLU A 169 7.21 13.10 23.85
C GLU A 169 7.86 14.14 22.91
N VAL A 170 7.93 13.85 21.61
CA VAL A 170 8.50 14.76 20.59
C VAL A 170 7.73 16.09 20.47
N PHE A 171 6.42 16.05 20.71
CA PHE A 171 5.54 17.21 20.63
C PHE A 171 5.18 17.81 22.00
N ASP A 172 5.76 17.32 23.10
CA ASP A 172 5.44 17.75 24.48
C ASP A 172 3.92 17.69 24.78
N LEU A 173 3.28 16.61 24.35
CA LEU A 173 1.86 16.34 24.59
C LEU A 173 1.69 15.52 25.87
N LEU A 174 0.56 15.72 26.57
CA LEU A 174 0.19 14.94 27.76
C LEU A 174 0.31 13.43 27.48
N PRO A 175 0.58 12.55 28.45
CA PRO A 175 0.54 11.10 28.22
C PRO A 175 -0.85 10.60 27.76
N ARG A 176 -0.89 9.42 27.12
CA ARG A 176 -2.16 8.80 26.70
C ARG A 176 -3.12 8.56 27.88
N SER A 177 -2.61 8.15 29.04
CA SER A 177 -3.39 7.91 30.27
C SER A 177 -4.11 9.15 30.78
N GLU A 178 -3.64 10.33 30.40
CA GLU A 178 -4.19 11.63 30.79
C GLU A 178 -4.99 12.30 29.66
N SER A 179 -5.05 11.66 28.49
CA SER A 179 -5.80 12.13 27.33
C SER A 179 -7.12 11.39 27.20
N LEU A 180 -8.13 12.04 26.61
CA LEU A 180 -9.37 11.34 26.23
C LEU A 180 -9.01 10.14 25.35
N GLU A 181 -9.29 8.92 25.82
CA GLU A 181 -9.04 7.69 25.06
C GLU A 181 -9.85 7.71 23.76
N LEU A 182 -9.17 7.87 22.64
CA LEU A 182 -9.74 7.58 21.33
C LEU A 182 -9.76 6.06 21.17
N LYS A 183 -10.95 5.46 21.19
CA LYS A 183 -11.08 4.02 20.95
C LYS A 183 -11.07 3.75 19.45
N ARG A 184 -10.31 2.72 19.11
CA ARG A 184 -10.21 2.13 17.77
C ARG A 184 -11.54 1.46 17.40
N ARG A 185 -12.26 1.99 16.40
CA ARG A 185 -13.44 1.37 15.80
C ARG A 185 -13.10 0.89 14.39
N ALA A 186 -13.30 -0.39 14.11
CA ALA A 186 -13.10 -0.91 12.76
C ALA A 186 -14.09 -0.23 11.80
N PHE A 187 -13.57 0.43 10.77
CA PHE A 187 -14.37 1.01 9.69
C PHE A 187 -14.53 -0.01 8.53
N ASN A 188 -13.49 -0.81 8.28
CA ASN A 188 -13.54 -1.99 7.40
C ASN A 188 -12.61 -3.12 7.94
N GLU A 189 -12.41 -4.20 7.15
CA GLU A 189 -11.57 -5.36 7.55
C GLU A 189 -10.08 -5.01 7.83
N ILE A 190 -9.62 -3.85 7.36
CA ILE A 190 -8.21 -3.44 7.33
C ILE A 190 -8.01 -2.15 8.14
N ASN A 191 -8.91 -1.17 7.98
CA ASN A 191 -8.82 0.18 8.52
C ASN A 191 -9.68 0.32 9.77
N THR A 192 -9.03 0.83 10.81
CA THR A 192 -9.65 1.19 12.08
C THR A 192 -9.58 2.71 12.22
N GLU A 193 -10.71 3.36 12.46
CA GLU A 193 -10.77 4.79 12.75
C GLU A 193 -10.65 5.05 14.25
N LEU A 194 -10.13 6.22 14.61
CA LEU A 194 -10.09 6.72 15.98
C LEU A 194 -11.32 7.60 16.23
N THR A 195 -12.23 7.15 17.10
CA THR A 195 -13.46 7.90 17.42
C THR A 195 -13.52 8.25 18.91
N GLN A 196 -13.93 9.49 19.22
CA GLN A 196 -14.35 9.89 20.56
C GLN A 196 -15.69 9.22 20.86
N GLN A 197 -15.81 8.54 22.00
CA GLN A 197 -17.07 8.00 22.49
C GLN A 197 -17.42 8.65 23.82
#